data_AF-A0A060Z041-F1
#
_entry.id   AF-A0A060Z041-F1
#
_cell.length_a   1.000
_cell.length_b   1.000
_cell.length_c   1.000
_cell.angle_alpha   90.00
_cell.angle_beta   90.00
_cell.angle_gamma   90.00
#
_symmetry.space_group_name_H-M   'P 1'
#
loop_
_entity.id
_entity.type
_entity.pdbx_description
1 polymer ?
#
loop_
_entity_poly.entity_id
_entity_poly.type
_entity_poly.pdbx_seq_one_letter_code
_entity_poly.pdbx_strand_id
1 'polypeptide(L)'
;MYCTRYLDGQGPPALIDQANGDVKGSYAEVSEGSQPEGQMTWVILHRDLPGYPGDNTIQINYVFADGMQTDKHPNPGQTFLGMRTLAYLPDNRDGRRILGLLDKAFYQRLVFTVATNENGEDMVTWADIPHKTTPDAGKDSHSYPDPDYLKTARKILKDKGIE
;
A
#
# COMPACT_ATOMS: atom_id res chain seq x y z
N MET A 1 -16.47 36.56 -47.32
CA MET A 1 -15.79 36.96 -46.07
C MET A 1 -14.75 35.90 -45.76
N TYR A 2 -13.53 36.04 -46.30
CA TYR A 2 -12.42 35.13 -46.00
C TYR A 2 -11.62 35.72 -44.84
N CYS A 3 -11.40 34.93 -43.79
CA CYS A 3 -10.75 35.36 -42.56
C CYS A 3 -9.23 35.39 -42.76
N THR A 4 -8.63 36.57 -42.80
CA THR A 4 -7.18 36.80 -43.01
C THR A 4 -6.40 36.81 -41.69
N ARG A 5 -6.54 35.77 -40.86
CA ARG A 5 -6.02 35.85 -39.47
C ARG A 5 -4.56 35.43 -39.25
N TYR A 6 -3.84 34.93 -40.26
CA TYR A 6 -2.49 34.41 -40.09
C TYR A 6 -1.57 34.67 -41.30
N LEU A 7 -1.40 35.94 -41.69
CA LEU A 7 -0.53 36.31 -42.82
C LEU A 7 0.94 36.58 -42.42
N ASP A 8 1.26 36.68 -41.14
CA ASP A 8 2.61 37.02 -40.65
C ASP A 8 3.35 35.85 -39.97
N GLY A 9 2.96 34.61 -40.26
CA GLY A 9 3.69 33.40 -39.82
C GLY A 9 3.64 33.09 -38.31
N GLN A 10 2.92 33.88 -37.51
CA GLN A 10 2.64 33.55 -36.11
C GLN A 10 1.34 32.76 -36.04
N GLY A 11 1.46 31.43 -35.99
CA GLY A 11 0.35 30.55 -35.59
C GLY A 11 -0.10 30.86 -34.15
N PRO A 12 -1.29 30.38 -33.74
CA PRO A 12 -1.69 30.52 -32.34
C PRO A 12 -0.60 29.94 -31.42
N PRO A 13 -0.30 30.60 -30.28
CA PRO A 13 0.70 30.11 -29.33
C PRO A 13 0.42 28.66 -28.94
N ALA A 14 1.48 27.88 -28.70
CA ALA A 14 1.33 26.52 -28.22
C ALA A 14 0.57 26.51 -26.89
N LEU A 15 -0.31 25.53 -26.67
CA LEU A 15 -1.16 25.39 -25.47
C LEU A 15 -0.39 25.44 -24.14
N ILE A 16 0.93 25.19 -24.17
CA ILE A 16 1.83 25.28 -23.02
C ILE A 16 2.04 26.73 -22.55
N ASP A 17 2.02 27.72 -23.45
CA ASP A 17 2.26 29.12 -23.10
C ASP A 17 1.01 29.85 -22.59
N GLN A 18 -0.18 29.23 -22.68
CA GLN A 18 -1.45 29.81 -22.23
C GLN A 18 -1.88 29.32 -20.83
N ALA A 19 -1.08 28.49 -20.17
CA ALA A 19 -1.41 27.87 -18.88
C ALA A 19 -0.52 28.32 -17.72
N ASN A 20 -0.05 29.58 -17.72
CA ASN A 20 0.59 30.20 -16.55
C ASN A 20 -0.36 31.18 -15.87
N GLY A 21 -1.53 30.67 -15.44
CA GLY A 21 -2.47 31.36 -14.58
C GLY A 21 -2.76 30.50 -13.35
N ASP A 22 -2.01 30.73 -12.28
CA ASP A 22 -2.29 30.41 -10.87
C ASP A 22 -3.34 29.31 -10.59
N VAL A 23 -3.03 28.07 -10.96
CA VAL A 23 -3.68 26.91 -10.33
C VAL A 23 -2.88 26.58 -9.08
N LYS A 24 -3.18 27.26 -7.97
CA LYS A 24 -2.75 26.85 -6.63
C LYS A 24 -3.59 25.65 -6.17
N GLY A 25 -3.55 24.58 -6.94
CA GLY A 25 -3.92 23.25 -6.47
C GLY A 25 -2.71 22.68 -5.78
N SER A 26 -2.70 22.66 -4.45
CA SER A 26 -1.79 21.75 -3.75
C SER A 26 -2.26 20.34 -4.09
N TYR A 27 -1.64 19.73 -5.10
CA TYR A 27 -1.48 18.29 -5.04
C TYR A 27 -0.72 18.09 -3.74
N ALA A 28 -1.42 17.70 -2.67
CA ALA A 28 -0.73 17.17 -1.52
C ALA A 28 0.18 16.09 -2.11
N GLU A 29 1.49 16.24 -1.97
CA GLU A 29 2.41 15.15 -2.27
C GLU A 29 1.82 13.95 -1.55
N VAL A 30 1.33 12.98 -2.34
CA VAL A 30 0.99 11.68 -1.79
C VAL A 30 2.32 11.19 -1.26
N SER A 31 2.48 11.28 0.06
CA SER A 31 3.71 10.91 0.76
C SER A 31 3.92 9.43 0.50
N GLU A 32 4.62 9.12 -0.59
CA GLU A 32 4.94 7.78 -1.01
C GLU A 32 5.85 7.19 0.07
N GLY A 33 5.38 6.14 0.74
CA GLY A 33 6.07 5.57 1.89
C GLY A 33 7.42 4.93 1.53
N SER A 34 8.06 4.36 2.55
CA SER A 34 9.39 3.76 2.50
C SER A 34 9.39 2.25 2.27
N GLN A 35 8.29 1.68 1.75
CA GLN A 35 8.25 0.28 1.36
C GLN A 35 9.20 0.03 0.16
N PRO A 36 10.08 -0.98 0.22
CA PRO A 36 10.87 -1.40 -0.94
C PRO A 36 10.02 -2.00 -2.07
N GLU A 37 10.62 -2.20 -3.24
CA GLU A 37 9.95 -2.93 -4.32
C GLU A 37 9.68 -4.38 -3.90
N GLY A 38 8.45 -4.84 -4.14
CA GLY A 38 8.00 -6.16 -3.75
C GLY A 38 6.72 -6.55 -4.48
N GLN A 39 6.23 -7.75 -4.18
CA GLN A 39 5.03 -8.32 -4.78
C GLN A 39 3.97 -8.58 -3.70
N MET A 40 2.74 -8.18 -4.00
CA MET A 40 1.53 -8.56 -3.27
C MET A 40 0.67 -9.42 -4.19
N THR A 41 0.36 -10.64 -3.76
CA THR A 41 -0.50 -11.59 -4.47
C THR A 41 -1.50 -12.19 -3.49
N TRP A 42 -2.58 -12.80 -3.95
CA TRP A 42 -3.53 -13.45 -3.05
C TRP A 42 -4.23 -14.64 -3.72
N VAL A 43 -4.69 -15.57 -2.89
CA VAL A 43 -5.46 -16.76 -3.28
C VAL A 43 -6.64 -16.97 -2.33
N ILE A 44 -7.63 -17.77 -2.74
CA ILE A 44 -8.75 -18.17 -1.89
C ILE A 44 -8.52 -19.59 -1.37
N LEU A 45 -8.47 -19.74 -0.05
CA LEU A 45 -8.46 -21.03 0.64
C LEU A 45 -9.89 -21.42 0.98
N HIS A 46 -10.25 -22.66 0.69
CA HIS A 46 -11.60 -23.19 0.92
C HIS A 46 -11.72 -23.71 2.37
N ARG A 47 -11.52 -22.80 3.32
CA ARG A 47 -11.62 -23.03 4.78
C ARG A 47 -11.98 -21.72 5.48
N ASP A 48 -12.59 -21.85 6.64
CA ASP A 48 -13.05 -20.73 7.44
C ASP A 48 -11.95 -20.20 8.36
N LEU A 49 -12.03 -18.91 8.67
CA LEU A 49 -11.29 -18.31 9.79
C LEU A 49 -12.12 -18.40 11.08
N PRO A 50 -11.48 -18.55 12.25
CA PRO A 50 -12.17 -18.41 13.53
C PRO A 50 -12.94 -17.08 13.60
N GLY A 51 -14.25 -17.14 13.87
CA GLY A 51 -15.13 -15.98 13.92
C GLY A 51 -15.83 -15.62 12.60
N TYR A 52 -15.55 -16.35 11.51
CA TYR A 52 -16.16 -16.17 10.19
C TYR A 52 -16.65 -17.50 9.60
N PRO A 53 -17.63 -18.17 10.25
CA PRO A 53 -18.13 -19.46 9.77
C PRO A 53 -18.87 -19.31 8.43
N GLY A 54 -18.59 -20.20 7.48
CA GLY A 54 -19.19 -20.21 6.15
C GLY A 54 -18.55 -19.24 5.16
N ASP A 55 -17.56 -18.45 5.59
CA ASP A 55 -16.73 -17.63 4.71
C ASP A 55 -15.45 -18.38 4.38
N ASN A 56 -15.05 -18.41 3.10
CA ASN A 56 -13.70 -18.85 2.72
C ASN A 56 -12.63 -17.90 3.29
N THR A 57 -11.35 -18.19 3.09
CA THR A 57 -10.24 -17.33 3.53
C THR A 57 -9.48 -16.76 2.34
N ILE A 58 -9.26 -15.45 2.31
CA ILE A 58 -8.28 -14.81 1.43
C ILE A 58 -6.91 -14.91 2.11
N GLN A 59 -5.97 -15.60 1.47
CA GLN A 59 -4.56 -15.60 1.88
C GLN A 59 -3.79 -14.64 0.98
N ILE A 60 -3.23 -13.60 1.57
CA ILE A 60 -2.36 -12.62 0.91
C ILE A 60 -0.91 -13.05 1.12
N ASN A 61 -0.12 -13.02 0.06
CA ASN A 61 1.30 -13.31 0.05
C ASN A 61 2.10 -12.08 -0.35
N TYR A 62 3.00 -11.66 0.54
CA TYR A 62 3.93 -10.57 0.34
C TYR A 62 5.34 -11.12 0.16
N VAL A 63 6.03 -10.68 -0.89
CA VAL A 63 7.40 -11.11 -1.21
C VAL A 63 8.26 -9.90 -1.51
N PHE A 64 9.32 -9.74 -0.73
CA PHE A 64 10.38 -8.77 -0.93
C PHE A 64 11.71 -9.52 -1.05
N ALA A 65 12.47 -9.21 -2.10
CA ALA A 65 13.85 -9.69 -2.22
C ALA A 65 14.79 -8.83 -1.38
N ASP A 66 15.98 -9.35 -1.11
CA ASP A 66 17.08 -8.55 -0.57
C ASP A 66 17.37 -7.38 -1.52
N GLY A 67 17.79 -6.25 -0.97
CA GLY A 67 17.99 -5.06 -1.77
C GLY A 67 18.90 -4.04 -1.11
N MET A 68 19.00 -2.89 -1.76
CA MET A 68 19.78 -1.74 -1.30
C MET A 68 18.85 -0.66 -0.78
N GLN A 69 19.23 -0.04 0.33
CA GLN A 69 18.47 1.01 0.97
C GLN A 69 18.53 2.31 0.16
N THR A 70 17.37 2.95 0.02
CA THR A 70 17.22 4.26 -0.64
C THR A 70 17.37 5.39 0.39
N ASP A 71 17.36 6.63 -0.08
CA ASP A 71 17.38 7.82 0.79
C ASP A 71 16.16 7.92 1.73
N LYS A 72 15.11 7.12 1.50
CA LYS A 72 13.93 7.01 2.38
C LYS A 72 14.13 6.04 3.55
N HIS A 73 15.25 5.32 3.61
CA HIS A 73 15.52 4.28 4.62
C HIS A 73 16.57 4.73 5.65
N PRO A 74 16.68 4.03 6.80
CA PRO A 74 17.59 4.44 7.88
C PRO A 74 19.07 4.52 7.49
N ASN A 75 19.53 3.61 6.63
CA ASN A 75 20.94 3.49 6.24
C ASN A 75 21.10 3.48 4.70
N PRO A 76 20.96 4.62 4.01
CA PRO A 76 21.04 4.70 2.55
C PRO A 76 22.32 4.09 1.99
N GLY A 77 22.19 3.29 0.93
CA GLY A 77 23.31 2.60 0.30
C GLY A 77 23.81 1.36 1.04
N GLN A 78 23.21 0.96 2.17
CA GLN A 78 23.44 -0.35 2.79
C GLN A 78 22.44 -1.39 2.30
N THR A 79 22.77 -2.68 2.42
CA THR A 79 21.84 -3.76 2.11
C THR A 79 20.75 -3.87 3.18
N PHE A 80 19.59 -4.38 2.80
CA PHE A 80 18.58 -4.88 3.73
C PHE A 80 18.18 -6.31 3.35
N LEU A 81 17.73 -7.09 4.33
CA LEU A 81 17.17 -8.42 4.12
C LEU A 81 15.70 -8.32 3.69
N GLY A 82 15.36 -9.06 2.63
CA GLY A 82 14.01 -9.23 2.15
C GLY A 82 13.13 -10.00 3.13
N MET A 83 11.87 -10.21 2.74
CA MET A 83 10.89 -10.89 3.58
C MET A 83 9.86 -11.63 2.73
N ARG A 84 9.41 -12.77 3.25
CA ARG A 84 8.21 -13.46 2.75
C ARG A 84 7.25 -13.65 3.91
N THR A 85 6.04 -13.14 3.78
CA THR A 85 5.04 -13.25 4.85
C THR A 85 3.64 -13.38 4.28
N LEU A 86 2.76 -13.98 5.09
CA LEU A 86 1.38 -14.23 4.75
C LEU A 86 0.47 -13.41 5.65
N ALA A 87 -0.66 -12.99 5.11
CA ALA A 87 -1.75 -12.39 5.87
C ALA A 87 -3.09 -12.99 5.46
N TYR A 88 -4.07 -12.92 6.35
CA TYR A 88 -5.37 -13.58 6.18
C TYR A 88 -6.52 -12.59 6.36
N LEU A 89 -7.54 -12.71 5.51
CA LEU A 89 -8.81 -12.00 5.62
C LEU A 89 -9.96 -13.00 5.35
N PRO A 90 -11.15 -12.81 5.92
CA PRO A 90 -12.32 -13.58 5.51
C PRO A 90 -12.74 -13.19 4.08
N ASP A 91 -13.16 -14.17 3.27
CA ASP A 91 -13.66 -13.96 1.91
C ASP A 91 -15.13 -13.53 1.90
N ASN A 92 -15.41 -12.42 2.59
CA ASN A 92 -16.72 -11.79 2.62
C ASN A 92 -16.64 -10.33 2.15
N ARG A 93 -17.79 -9.63 2.16
CA ARG A 93 -17.87 -8.25 1.66
C ARG A 93 -16.88 -7.30 2.34
N ASP A 94 -16.73 -7.42 3.67
CA ASP A 94 -15.86 -6.51 4.42
C ASP A 94 -14.39 -6.89 4.29
N GLY A 95 -14.06 -8.19 4.28
CA GLY A 95 -12.71 -8.66 4.01
C GLY A 95 -12.22 -8.28 2.61
N ARG A 96 -13.05 -8.45 1.56
CA ARG A 96 -12.72 -7.99 0.20
C ARG A 96 -12.54 -6.48 0.10
N ARG A 97 -13.29 -5.71 0.90
CA ARG A 97 -13.07 -4.26 0.98
C ARG A 97 -11.73 -3.92 1.61
N ILE A 98 -11.33 -4.61 2.68
CA ILE A 98 -9.98 -4.43 3.25
C ILE A 98 -8.91 -4.84 2.24
N LEU A 99 -9.07 -5.97 1.53
CA LEU A 99 -8.12 -6.39 0.49
C LEU A 99 -7.87 -5.29 -0.54
N GLY A 100 -8.93 -4.67 -1.07
CA GLY A 100 -8.79 -3.59 -2.05
C GLY A 100 -8.11 -2.33 -1.48
N LEU A 101 -8.29 -2.03 -0.20
CA LEU A 101 -7.58 -0.93 0.46
C LEU A 101 -6.11 -1.27 0.71
N LEU A 102 -5.81 -2.51 1.09
CA LEU A 102 -4.43 -2.99 1.25
C LEU A 102 -3.68 -2.96 -0.08
N ASP A 103 -4.32 -3.33 -1.19
CA ASP A 103 -3.74 -3.24 -2.54
C ASP A 103 -3.36 -1.79 -2.89
N LYS A 104 -4.27 -0.83 -2.64
CA LYS A 104 -3.96 0.60 -2.79
C LYS A 104 -2.83 1.07 -1.87
N ALA A 105 -2.83 0.66 -0.60
CA ALA A 105 -1.80 1.02 0.36
C ALA A 105 -0.43 0.45 -0.02
N PHE A 106 -0.40 -0.78 -0.57
CA PHE A 106 0.80 -1.42 -1.06
C PHE A 106 1.35 -0.68 -2.28
N TYR A 107 0.49 -0.30 -3.22
CA TYR A 107 0.86 0.53 -4.38
C TYR A 107 1.46 1.88 -3.96
N GLN A 108 0.93 2.49 -2.88
CA GLN A 108 1.45 3.74 -2.32
C GLN A 108 2.65 3.55 -1.36
N ARG A 109 3.20 2.34 -1.26
CA ARG A 109 4.37 2.00 -0.44
C ARG A 109 4.17 2.18 1.08
N LEU A 110 2.97 1.92 1.60
CA LEU A 110 2.60 2.21 3.00
C LEU A 110 2.47 0.98 3.92
N VAL A 111 2.56 -0.24 3.38
CA VAL A 111 2.31 -1.47 4.16
C VAL A 111 3.55 -1.92 4.93
N PHE A 112 4.73 -1.75 4.33
CA PHE A 112 6.01 -2.14 4.92
C PHE A 112 7.00 -0.98 4.92
N THR A 113 8.11 -1.17 5.62
CA THR A 113 9.29 -0.29 5.62
C THR A 113 10.55 -1.12 5.81
N VAL A 114 11.72 -0.51 5.65
CA VAL A 114 12.98 -1.06 6.18
C VAL A 114 13.21 -0.53 7.58
N ALA A 115 13.59 -1.40 8.51
CA ALA A 115 14.01 -1.03 9.85
C ALA A 115 15.14 -1.94 10.35
N THR A 116 15.94 -1.42 11.28
CA THR A 116 16.98 -2.17 11.98
C THR A 116 16.35 -2.98 13.11
N ASN A 117 16.59 -4.29 13.14
CA ASN A 117 16.14 -5.16 14.22
C ASN A 117 17.03 -5.03 15.48
N GLU A 118 16.68 -5.73 16.56
CA GLU A 118 17.43 -5.68 17.84
C GLU A 118 18.88 -6.18 17.70
N ASN A 119 19.19 -6.98 16.68
CA ASN A 119 20.52 -7.50 16.39
C ASN A 119 21.35 -6.56 15.49
N GLY A 120 20.81 -5.41 15.10
CA GLY A 120 21.49 -4.45 14.21
C GLY A 120 21.38 -4.80 12.72
N GLU A 121 20.49 -5.70 12.33
CA GLU A 121 20.28 -6.08 10.93
C GLU A 121 19.12 -5.28 10.32
N ASP A 122 19.36 -4.67 9.17
CA ASP A 122 18.32 -3.97 8.42
C ASP A 122 17.49 -4.96 7.60
N MET A 123 16.17 -4.93 7.79
CA MET A 123 15.27 -5.84 7.11
C MET A 123 13.92 -5.20 6.80
N VAL A 124 13.19 -5.78 5.84
CA VAL A 124 11.79 -5.42 5.60
C VAL A 124 10.94 -5.84 6.79
N THR A 125 10.13 -4.92 7.30
CA THR A 125 9.19 -5.14 8.41
C THR A 125 7.86 -4.43 8.16
N TRP A 126 6.83 -4.81 8.93
CA TRP A 126 5.53 -4.14 8.91
C TRP A 126 5.68 -2.67 9.30
N ALA A 127 4.98 -1.78 8.58
CA ALA A 127 4.75 -0.42 9.02
C ALA A 127 3.57 -0.39 10.03
N ASP A 128 2.66 0.58 9.93
CA ASP A 128 1.60 0.73 10.95
C ASP A 128 0.28 0.01 10.61
N ILE A 129 0.14 -0.57 9.41
CA ILE A 129 -1.12 -1.20 8.99
C ILE A 129 -1.19 -2.62 9.58
N PRO A 130 -2.15 -2.92 10.48
CA PRO A 130 -2.22 -4.21 11.15
C PRO A 130 -2.60 -5.31 10.16
N HIS A 131 -2.00 -6.49 10.34
CA HIS A 131 -2.28 -7.69 9.56
C HIS A 131 -2.46 -8.89 10.49
N LYS A 132 -3.34 -9.81 10.10
CA LYS A 132 -3.46 -11.12 10.74
C LYS A 132 -2.56 -12.10 10.02
N THR A 133 -1.46 -12.49 10.65
CA THR A 133 -0.44 -13.39 10.07
C THR A 133 -0.65 -14.85 10.48
N THR A 134 -1.59 -15.13 11.38
CA THR A 134 -1.94 -16.48 11.82
C THR A 134 -3.41 -16.75 11.49
N PRO A 135 -3.73 -17.79 10.70
CA PRO A 135 -5.12 -18.09 10.32
C PRO A 135 -5.87 -18.87 11.41
N ASP A 136 -5.15 -19.49 12.33
CA ASP A 136 -5.71 -20.35 13.37
C ASP A 136 -6.08 -19.55 14.63
N ALA A 137 -6.79 -20.22 15.55
CA ALA A 137 -7.22 -19.60 16.79
C ALA A 137 -6.01 -19.27 17.69
N GLY A 138 -5.89 -18.02 18.12
CA GLY A 138 -4.80 -17.57 18.99
C GLY A 138 -5.25 -16.46 19.95
N LYS A 139 -4.41 -16.19 20.96
CA LYS A 139 -4.65 -15.12 21.95
C LYS A 139 -3.87 -13.84 21.64
N ASP A 140 -3.00 -13.86 20.64
CA ASP A 140 -2.21 -12.70 20.23
C ASP A 140 -2.98 -11.80 19.26
N SER A 141 -2.45 -10.59 19.05
CA SER A 141 -3.02 -9.60 18.14
C SER A 141 -2.95 -9.99 16.66
N HIS A 142 -2.23 -11.06 16.30
CA HIS A 142 -1.99 -11.48 14.92
C HIS A 142 -2.89 -12.66 14.50
N SER A 143 -3.64 -13.22 15.43
CA SER A 143 -4.50 -14.39 15.23
C SER A 143 -5.98 -14.03 15.24
N TYR A 144 -6.80 -14.96 14.75
CA TYR A 144 -8.25 -14.92 14.88
C TYR A 144 -8.70 -15.73 16.12
N PRO A 145 -9.96 -15.61 16.60
CA PRO A 145 -10.96 -14.62 16.21
C PRO A 145 -10.60 -13.23 16.74
N ASP A 146 -10.90 -12.20 15.95
CA ASP A 146 -10.76 -10.81 16.34
C ASP A 146 -11.90 -10.00 15.69
N PRO A 147 -12.98 -9.71 16.44
CA PRO A 147 -14.14 -9.02 15.89
C PRO A 147 -13.86 -7.56 15.52
N ASP A 148 -12.80 -6.94 16.05
CA ASP A 148 -12.48 -5.53 15.87
C ASP A 148 -11.42 -5.28 14.78
N TYR A 149 -10.74 -6.34 14.32
CA TYR A 149 -9.65 -6.24 13.35
C TYR A 149 -10.04 -5.49 12.07
N LEU A 150 -11.09 -5.90 11.37
CA LEU A 150 -11.46 -5.28 10.08
C LEU A 150 -11.82 -3.80 10.24
N LYS A 151 -12.40 -3.41 11.38
CA LYS A 151 -12.73 -2.02 11.72
C LYS A 151 -11.46 -1.22 12.01
N THR A 152 -10.55 -1.79 12.79
CA THR A 152 -9.27 -1.17 13.16
C THR A 152 -8.39 -0.98 11.93
N ALA A 153 -8.23 -2.00 11.10
CA ALA A 153 -7.48 -1.93 9.84
C ALA A 153 -8.04 -0.84 8.93
N ARG A 154 -9.37 -0.78 8.75
CA ARG A 154 -10.01 0.27 7.95
C ARG A 154 -9.74 1.67 8.48
N LYS A 155 -9.81 1.86 9.80
CA LYS A 155 -9.52 3.16 10.43
C LYS A 155 -8.09 3.59 10.14
N ILE A 156 -7.12 2.69 10.34
CA ILE A 156 -5.69 3.00 10.12
C ILE A 156 -5.42 3.29 8.64
N LEU A 157 -6.02 2.52 7.73
CA LEU A 157 -5.93 2.78 6.28
C LEU A 157 -6.49 4.17 5.91
N LYS A 158 -7.65 4.53 6.46
CA LYS A 158 -8.25 5.85 6.28
C LYS A 158 -7.37 6.96 6.86
N ASP A 159 -6.82 6.77 8.05
CA ASP A 159 -5.92 7.75 8.70
C ASP A 159 -4.63 7.96 7.86
N LYS A 160 -4.25 6.97 7.04
CA LYS A 160 -3.17 7.05 6.04
C LYS A 160 -3.62 7.58 4.66
N GLY A 161 -4.86 8.03 4.51
CA GLY A 161 -5.39 8.58 3.26
C GLY A 161 -5.86 7.54 2.23
N ILE A 162 -6.09 6.29 2.64
CA ILE A 162 -6.55 5.21 1.76
C ILE A 162 -8.04 4.95 1.94
N GLU A 163 -8.85 5.24 0.90
CA GLU A 163 -10.33 5.08 0.90
C GLU A 163 -10.90 4.41 -0.36
#